data_AF-A0A962DQ44-F1
#
_entry.id   AF-A0A962DQ44-F1
#
_cell.length_a   1.000
_cell.length_b   1.000
_cell.length_c   1.000
_cell.angle_alpha   90.00
_cell.angle_beta   90.00
_cell.angle_gamma   90.00
#
_symmetry.space_group_name_H-M   'P 1'
#
loop_
_entity.id
_entity.type
_entity.pdbx_description
1 polymer ?
#
loop_
_entity_poly.entity_id
_entity_poly.type
_entity_poly.pdbx_seq_one_letter_code
_entity_poly.pdbx_strand_id
1 'polypeptide(L)'
;MTERRPENATYLFDGRTSGVLPKSESFWTTVFALFLIHLGRPSTKHVDIGIWSPDGDKKPFHYRRFSKLVNSDFFNLTANELQVERRPGSILPAFLNDKVLNGTAPDLLVPISSRGWLLIENKTCEHQVATNSQKLNYPEIITRLRKNACTSRYLLLMSHGATKHFNQACELHNELKDAFGILLWEDVLRRMAETDFDILGISKQELNSYTLSASSECEDW
;
A
#
# COMPACT_ATOMS: atom_id res chain seq x y z
N MET A 1 17.40 31.01 -4.59
CA MET A 1 16.09 30.59 -4.04
C MET A 1 16.22 29.13 -3.66
N THR A 2 16.25 28.81 -2.38
CA THR A 2 16.18 27.41 -1.91
C THR A 2 14.76 26.93 -2.10
N GLU A 3 14.51 26.09 -3.10
CA GLU A 3 13.23 25.40 -3.25
C GLU A 3 12.91 24.70 -1.92
N ARG A 4 11.76 25.02 -1.32
CA ARG A 4 11.24 24.26 -0.19
C ARG A 4 11.05 22.83 -0.67
N ARG A 5 11.77 21.90 -0.05
CA ARG A 5 11.61 20.47 -0.33
C ARG A 5 10.16 20.08 -0.01
N PRO A 6 9.39 19.52 -0.95
CA PRO A 6 8.11 18.91 -0.60
C PRO A 6 8.40 17.72 0.33
N GLU A 7 7.86 17.76 1.54
CA GLU A 7 8.16 16.82 2.64
C GLU A 7 7.42 15.46 2.50
N ASN A 8 7.14 14.99 1.28
CA ASN A 8 6.39 13.74 1.04
C ASN A 8 7.27 12.59 0.54
N ALA A 9 6.70 11.39 0.53
CA ALA A 9 7.40 10.18 0.10
C ALA A 9 7.69 10.17 -1.41
N THR A 10 7.02 10.98 -2.23
CA THR A 10 7.36 11.13 -3.65
C THR A 10 8.80 11.61 -3.83
N TYR A 11 9.26 12.51 -2.96
CA TYR A 11 10.64 13.01 -3.00
C TYR A 11 11.68 11.91 -2.70
N LEU A 12 11.34 10.99 -1.79
CA LEU A 12 12.13 9.80 -1.48
C LEU A 12 12.25 8.89 -2.71
N PHE A 13 11.15 8.61 -3.40
CA PHE A 13 11.12 7.64 -4.50
C PHE A 13 11.65 8.17 -5.83
N ASP A 14 11.37 9.43 -6.17
CA ASP A 14 11.91 10.06 -7.39
C ASP A 14 13.41 10.32 -7.30
N GLY A 15 14.02 10.09 -6.12
CA GLY A 15 15.46 10.14 -5.93
C GLY A 15 16.04 11.53 -6.13
N ARG A 16 15.27 12.55 -5.75
CA ARG A 16 15.70 13.94 -5.60
C ARG A 16 16.47 14.15 -4.29
N THR A 17 16.53 13.11 -3.45
CA THR A 17 17.37 13.06 -2.25
C THR A 17 18.83 12.90 -2.65
N SER A 18 19.73 13.51 -1.88
CA SER A 18 21.18 13.44 -2.10
C SER A 18 21.82 12.11 -1.66
N GLY A 19 21.01 11.07 -1.41
CA GLY A 19 21.40 9.84 -0.72
C GLY A 19 21.37 8.57 -1.60
N VAL A 20 21.91 7.48 -1.06
CA VAL A 20 22.06 6.14 -1.67
C VAL A 20 20.77 5.30 -1.54
N LEU A 21 19.63 5.93 -1.26
CA LEU A 21 18.41 5.18 -0.98
C LEU A 21 17.92 4.42 -2.22
N PRO A 22 17.54 3.13 -2.09
CA PRO A 22 17.09 2.36 -3.25
C PRO A 22 15.82 2.99 -3.84
N LYS A 23 15.79 3.11 -5.17
CA LYS A 23 14.64 3.63 -5.93
C LYS A 23 13.73 2.53 -6.47
N SER A 24 14.09 1.28 -6.21
CA SER A 24 13.41 0.11 -6.77
C SER A 24 12.05 -0.08 -6.09
N GLU A 25 10.99 -0.14 -6.89
CA GLU A 25 9.65 -0.54 -6.42
C GLU A 25 9.73 -1.87 -5.67
N SER A 26 10.44 -2.86 -6.21
CA SER A 26 10.66 -4.17 -5.58
C SER A 26 11.32 -4.10 -4.21
N PHE A 27 12.30 -3.21 -4.03
CA PHE A 27 12.91 -2.99 -2.73
C PHE A 27 11.86 -2.49 -1.73
N TRP A 28 11.08 -1.46 -2.09
CA TRP A 28 10.08 -0.89 -1.21
C TRP A 28 8.88 -1.81 -0.96
N THR A 29 8.49 -2.62 -1.96
CA THR A 29 7.51 -3.70 -1.81
C THR A 29 7.99 -4.71 -0.76
N THR A 30 9.27 -5.10 -0.80
CA THR A 30 9.88 -6.00 0.17
C THR A 30 9.95 -5.37 1.57
N VAL A 31 10.37 -4.11 1.67
CA VAL A 31 10.40 -3.36 2.94
C VAL A 31 9.01 -3.31 3.56
N PHE A 32 7.98 -3.01 2.78
CA PHE A 32 6.61 -2.97 3.27
C PHE A 32 6.12 -4.35 3.71
N ALA A 33 6.41 -5.41 2.95
CA ALA A 33 6.11 -6.78 3.35
C ALA A 33 6.72 -7.17 4.70
N LEU A 34 8.01 -6.85 4.90
CA LEU A 34 8.72 -7.09 6.16
C LEU A 34 8.11 -6.28 7.30
N PHE A 35 7.64 -5.06 7.03
CA PHE A 35 6.94 -4.26 8.02
C PHE A 35 5.59 -4.87 8.42
N LEU A 36 4.79 -5.38 7.48
CA LEU A 36 3.54 -6.08 7.80
C LEU A 36 3.79 -7.33 8.68
N ILE A 37 4.82 -8.11 8.37
CA ILE A 37 5.26 -9.24 9.21
C ILE A 37 5.68 -8.77 10.60
N HIS A 38 6.42 -7.65 10.68
CA HIS A 38 6.81 -7.06 11.95
C HIS A 38 5.59 -6.63 12.79
N LEU A 39 4.57 -6.03 12.19
CA LEU A 39 3.32 -5.66 12.88
C LEU A 39 2.57 -6.86 13.46
N GLY A 40 2.71 -8.03 12.84
CA GLY A 40 2.10 -9.28 13.28
C GLY A 40 2.71 -9.93 14.52
N ARG A 41 3.84 -9.42 15.02
CA ARG A 41 4.52 -9.96 16.20
C ARG A 41 3.84 -9.49 17.49
N PRO A 42 3.65 -10.36 18.49
CA PRO A 42 3.00 -9.97 19.76
C PRO A 42 3.72 -8.86 20.54
N SER A 43 5.04 -8.69 20.33
CA SER A 43 5.86 -7.69 21.01
C SER A 43 5.80 -6.30 20.36
N THR A 44 5.26 -6.18 19.15
CA THR A 44 5.28 -4.93 18.39
C THR A 44 4.28 -3.94 18.99
N LYS A 45 4.72 -2.69 19.13
CA LYS A 45 3.85 -1.60 19.58
C LYS A 45 2.62 -1.50 18.66
N HIS A 46 1.46 -1.28 19.28
CA HIS A 46 0.22 -1.11 18.53
C HIS A 46 0.25 0.17 17.68
N VAL A 47 0.03 0.01 16.37
CA VAL A 47 -0.06 1.11 15.39
C VAL A 47 -1.16 0.80 14.38
N ASP A 48 -1.78 1.86 13.87
CA ASP A 48 -2.84 1.76 12.87
C ASP A 48 -2.37 2.40 11.56
N ILE A 49 -2.45 1.66 10.45
CA ILE A 49 -2.23 2.23 9.11
C ILE A 49 -3.58 2.65 8.56
N GLY A 50 -3.76 3.92 8.20
CA GLY A 50 -4.98 4.45 7.62
C GLY A 50 -5.25 3.86 6.23
N ILE A 51 -6.51 3.50 5.98
CA ILE A 51 -7.01 3.20 4.63
C ILE A 51 -7.88 4.37 4.20
N TRP A 52 -7.48 4.97 3.09
CA TRP A 52 -8.01 6.23 2.60
C TRP A 52 -8.79 6.03 1.30
N SER A 53 -9.78 6.87 1.06
CA SER A 53 -10.47 6.99 -0.23
C SER A 53 -10.23 8.39 -0.79
N PRO A 54 -10.13 8.56 -2.12
CA PRO A 54 -10.15 9.89 -2.72
C PRO A 54 -11.45 10.61 -2.34
N ASP A 55 -11.35 11.87 -1.94
CA ASP A 55 -12.50 12.74 -1.72
C ASP A 55 -12.77 13.53 -3.02
N GLY A 56 -13.49 12.89 -3.95
CA GLY A 56 -13.66 13.35 -5.33
C GLY A 56 -14.38 14.70 -5.51
N ASP A 57 -14.99 15.22 -4.44
CA ASP A 57 -15.65 16.53 -4.41
C ASP A 57 -14.70 17.66 -3.98
N LYS A 58 -13.48 17.33 -3.53
CA LYS A 58 -12.45 18.28 -3.10
C LYS A 58 -11.31 18.40 -4.12
N LYS A 59 -10.39 19.33 -3.87
CA LYS A 59 -9.20 19.57 -4.71
C LYS A 59 -8.38 18.28 -4.90
N PRO A 60 -7.44 18.21 -5.85
CA PRO A 60 -6.52 17.09 -5.95
C PRO A 60 -5.83 16.80 -4.62
N PHE A 61 -5.57 15.51 -4.34
CA PHE A 61 -4.88 15.04 -3.13
C PHE A 61 -5.62 15.23 -1.81
N HIS A 62 -6.93 15.37 -1.85
CA HIS A 62 -7.77 15.23 -0.66
C HIS A 62 -8.22 13.78 -0.50
N TYR A 63 -8.05 13.27 0.71
CA TYR A 63 -8.39 11.91 1.06
C TYR A 63 -9.24 11.89 2.32
N ARG A 64 -10.21 10.96 2.35
CA ARG A 64 -11.00 10.67 3.55
C ARG A 64 -10.58 9.31 4.09
N ARG A 65 -10.21 9.25 5.37
CA ARG A 65 -9.99 7.97 6.04
C ARG A 65 -11.34 7.30 6.25
N PHE A 66 -11.47 6.04 5.82
CA PHE A 66 -12.71 5.29 6.03
C PHE A 66 -12.47 3.96 6.76
N SER A 67 -11.21 3.51 6.84
CA SER A 67 -10.85 2.29 7.55
C SER A 67 -9.39 2.35 8.01
N LYS A 68 -8.92 1.26 8.60
CA LYS A 68 -7.54 1.11 9.08
C LYS A 68 -7.13 -0.35 9.07
N LEU A 69 -5.85 -0.60 8.87
CA LEU A 69 -5.18 -1.86 9.16
C LEU A 69 -4.59 -1.77 10.56
N VAL A 70 -4.79 -2.80 11.36
CA VAL A 70 -4.33 -2.87 12.76
C VAL A 70 -3.44 -4.10 12.95
N ASN A 71 -2.59 -4.13 13.99
CA ASN A 71 -1.69 -5.27 14.23
C ASN A 71 -2.39 -6.65 14.24
N SER A 72 -3.62 -6.73 14.77
CA SER A 72 -4.37 -7.99 14.83
C SER A 72 -4.76 -8.54 13.46
N ASP A 73 -4.81 -7.70 12.42
CA ASP A 73 -5.04 -8.14 11.04
C ASP A 73 -3.86 -8.97 10.50
N PHE A 74 -2.69 -8.85 11.13
CA PHE A 74 -1.45 -9.53 10.72
C PHE A 74 -0.96 -10.52 11.78
N PHE A 75 -1.79 -10.91 12.74
CA PHE A 75 -1.35 -11.73 13.87
C PHE A 75 -0.69 -13.02 13.40
N ASN A 76 0.58 -13.23 13.81
CA ASN A 76 1.43 -14.35 13.39
C ASN A 76 1.72 -14.45 11.89
N LEU A 77 1.51 -13.38 11.12
CA LEU A 77 1.85 -13.35 9.70
C LEU A 77 3.34 -13.64 9.49
N THR A 78 3.63 -14.62 8.66
CA THR A 78 4.99 -15.04 8.32
C THR A 78 5.33 -14.79 6.85
N ALA A 79 6.62 -14.87 6.51
CA ALA A 79 7.10 -14.79 5.13
C ALA A 79 6.60 -15.93 4.22
N ASN A 80 6.08 -17.02 4.79
CA ASN A 80 5.50 -18.13 4.02
C ASN A 80 4.04 -17.87 3.61
N GLU A 81 3.35 -17.01 4.37
CA GLU A 81 1.92 -16.72 4.17
C GLU A 81 1.72 -15.51 3.26
N LEU A 82 2.60 -14.50 3.39
CA LEU A 82 2.60 -13.33 2.55
C LEU A 82 3.29 -13.64 1.22
N GLN A 83 2.63 -13.32 0.10
CA GLN A 83 3.24 -13.44 -1.23
C GLN A 83 3.78 -12.08 -1.67
N VAL A 84 5.08 -12.02 -1.97
CA VAL A 84 5.77 -10.83 -2.51
C VAL A 84 6.08 -11.04 -3.98
N GLU A 85 5.71 -10.09 -4.84
CA GLU A 85 6.03 -10.07 -6.28
C GLU A 85 5.80 -11.44 -6.94
N ARG A 86 4.56 -11.92 -6.79
CA ARG A 86 4.22 -13.32 -7.05
C ARG A 86 4.70 -13.77 -8.43
N ARG A 87 5.47 -14.86 -8.45
CA ARG A 87 5.81 -15.58 -9.69
C ARG A 87 4.68 -16.56 -10.06
N PRO A 88 4.41 -16.78 -11.35
CA PRO A 88 3.51 -17.84 -11.80
C PRO A 88 3.88 -19.19 -11.17
N GLY A 89 2.87 -19.93 -10.67
CA GLY A 89 3.07 -21.24 -10.03
C GLY A 89 3.24 -21.25 -8.50
N SER A 90 3.18 -20.09 -7.85
CA SER A 90 3.17 -20.01 -6.38
C SER A 90 1.94 -20.74 -5.80
N ILE A 91 2.13 -21.49 -4.70
CA ILE A 91 1.05 -22.26 -4.04
C ILE A 91 0.08 -21.26 -3.42
N LEU A 92 -1.13 -21.22 -3.97
CA LEU A 92 -2.24 -20.43 -3.45
C LEU A 92 -3.37 -21.37 -2.99
N PRO A 93 -4.22 -20.92 -2.04
CA PRO A 93 -5.47 -21.60 -1.80
C PRO A 93 -6.25 -21.80 -3.10
N ALA A 94 -6.98 -22.91 -3.23
CA ALA A 94 -7.66 -23.26 -4.48
C ALA A 94 -8.62 -22.15 -4.99
N PHE A 95 -9.19 -21.35 -4.08
CA PHE A 95 -10.07 -20.23 -4.40
C PHE A 95 -9.34 -18.96 -4.90
N LEU A 96 -8.01 -18.91 -4.79
CA LEU A 96 -7.13 -17.82 -5.20
C LEU A 96 -6.21 -18.21 -6.38
N ASN A 97 -6.51 -19.28 -7.10
CA ASN A 97 -5.64 -19.78 -8.16
C ASN A 97 -5.46 -18.79 -9.34
N ASP A 98 -4.51 -19.09 -10.24
CA ASP A 98 -4.19 -18.26 -11.41
C ASP A 98 -5.37 -17.93 -12.33
N LYS A 99 -6.40 -18.79 -12.39
CA LYS A 99 -7.61 -18.49 -13.16
C LYS A 99 -8.40 -17.37 -12.51
N VAL A 100 -8.51 -17.37 -11.18
CA VAL A 100 -9.21 -16.32 -10.43
C VAL A 100 -8.48 -15.00 -10.58
N LEU A 101 -7.16 -15.02 -10.48
CA LEU A 101 -6.31 -13.84 -10.65
C LEU A 101 -6.15 -13.38 -12.10
N ASN A 102 -6.67 -14.14 -13.08
CA ASN A 102 -6.60 -13.83 -14.50
C ASN A 102 -5.18 -13.48 -14.99
N GLY A 103 -4.17 -14.21 -14.48
CA GLY A 103 -2.76 -13.93 -14.78
C GLY A 103 -2.21 -12.61 -14.19
N THR A 104 -2.99 -11.89 -13.40
CA THR A 104 -2.55 -10.69 -12.68
C THR A 104 -1.86 -11.10 -11.38
N ALA A 105 -0.71 -10.50 -11.10
CA ALA A 105 0.03 -10.72 -9.86
C ALA A 105 0.10 -9.39 -9.10
N PRO A 106 -0.64 -9.23 -7.99
CA PRO A 106 -0.42 -8.10 -7.08
C PRO A 106 1.02 -8.12 -6.57
N ASP A 107 1.57 -6.93 -6.30
CA ASP A 107 2.88 -6.78 -5.69
C ASP A 107 2.93 -7.45 -4.31
N LEU A 108 1.82 -7.37 -3.56
CA LEU A 108 1.62 -8.15 -2.33
C LEU A 108 0.24 -8.79 -2.28
N LEU A 109 0.21 -10.05 -1.84
CA LEU A 109 -1.01 -10.72 -1.44
C LEU A 109 -0.91 -11.11 0.04
N VAL A 110 -1.74 -10.49 0.87
CA VAL A 110 -1.66 -10.59 2.33
C VAL A 110 -2.92 -11.24 2.90
N PRO A 111 -2.81 -12.39 3.57
CA PRO A 111 -3.93 -12.96 4.31
C PRO A 111 -4.20 -12.14 5.57
N ILE A 112 -5.46 -11.79 5.81
CA ILE A 112 -5.93 -11.12 7.04
C ILE A 112 -6.92 -11.99 7.82
N SER A 113 -7.45 -13.05 7.20
CA SER A 113 -8.21 -14.11 7.87
C SER A 113 -8.26 -15.36 6.99
N SER A 114 -8.89 -16.44 7.46
CA SER A 114 -9.03 -17.69 6.69
C SER A 114 -9.72 -17.51 5.32
N ARG A 115 -10.51 -16.44 5.15
CA ARG A 115 -11.14 -16.05 3.87
C ARG A 115 -10.95 -14.57 3.55
N GLY A 116 -9.98 -13.92 4.19
CA GLY A 116 -9.74 -12.49 4.12
C GLY A 116 -8.40 -12.20 3.46
N TRP A 117 -8.38 -11.36 2.41
CA TRP A 117 -7.17 -11.07 1.65
C TRP A 117 -7.06 -9.60 1.26
N LEU A 118 -5.85 -9.05 1.36
CA LEU A 118 -5.48 -7.77 0.77
C LEU A 118 -4.67 -8.04 -0.50
N LEU A 119 -5.10 -7.44 -1.60
CA LEU A 119 -4.35 -7.37 -2.85
C LEU A 119 -3.76 -5.97 -2.89
N ILE A 120 -2.45 -5.85 -2.74
CA ILE A 120 -1.77 -4.56 -2.67
C ILE A 120 -0.91 -4.36 -3.90
N GLU A 121 -1.13 -3.25 -4.58
CA GLU A 121 -0.24 -2.75 -5.64
C GLU A 121 0.59 -1.62 -5.05
N ASN A 122 1.91 -1.72 -5.14
CA ASN A 122 2.84 -0.67 -4.73
C ASN A 122 3.21 0.16 -5.95
N LYS A 123 3.15 1.49 -5.81
CA LYS A 123 3.66 2.42 -6.81
C LYS A 123 4.49 3.50 -6.13
N THR A 124 5.79 3.45 -6.39
CA THR A 124 6.76 4.38 -5.79
C THR A 124 6.97 5.63 -6.65
N CYS A 125 7.00 5.51 -7.97
CA CYS A 125 7.33 6.62 -8.87
C CYS A 125 6.16 7.01 -9.78
N GLU A 126 5.99 8.31 -10.08
CA GLU A 126 4.84 8.83 -10.88
C GLU A 126 4.70 8.22 -12.28
N HIS A 127 5.80 7.76 -12.89
CA HIS A 127 5.77 7.18 -14.24
C HIS A 127 5.29 5.73 -14.26
N GLN A 128 5.18 5.09 -13.10
CA GLN A 128 4.66 3.73 -12.95
C GLN A 128 3.15 3.81 -12.74
N VAL A 129 2.39 4.15 -13.78
CA VAL A 129 0.92 4.09 -13.69
C VAL A 129 0.50 2.66 -13.95
N ALA A 130 -0.45 2.12 -13.19
CA ALA A 130 -0.90 0.75 -13.44
C ALA A 130 -1.47 0.65 -14.87
N THR A 131 -1.14 -0.45 -15.55
CA THR A 131 -1.48 -0.64 -16.95
C THR A 131 -3.00 -0.71 -17.14
N ASN A 132 -3.49 -0.46 -18.36
CA ASN A 132 -4.91 -0.65 -18.66
C ASN A 132 -5.41 -2.06 -18.32
N SER A 133 -4.53 -3.08 -18.42
CA SER A 133 -4.85 -4.44 -17.99
C SER A 133 -5.06 -4.56 -16.48
N GLN A 134 -4.24 -3.91 -15.65
CA GLN A 134 -4.43 -3.92 -14.19
C GLN A 134 -5.73 -3.23 -13.78
N LYS A 135 -6.05 -2.08 -14.41
CA LYS A 135 -7.30 -1.36 -14.16
C LYS A 135 -8.54 -2.23 -14.42
N LEU A 136 -8.53 -3.03 -15.49
CA LEU A 136 -9.64 -3.91 -15.84
C LEU A 136 -9.67 -5.20 -15.01
N ASN A 137 -8.51 -5.72 -14.62
CA ASN A 137 -8.41 -7.04 -13.99
C ASN A 137 -8.81 -7.02 -12.51
N TYR A 138 -8.37 -6.02 -11.73
CA TYR A 138 -8.64 -6.00 -10.28
C TYR A 138 -10.15 -5.97 -9.92
N PRO A 139 -11.00 -5.17 -10.59
CA PRO A 139 -12.45 -5.23 -10.44
C PRO A 139 -13.05 -6.62 -10.63
N GLU A 140 -12.61 -7.33 -11.67
CA GLU A 140 -13.06 -8.68 -11.95
C GLU A 140 -12.57 -9.68 -10.89
N ILE A 141 -11.29 -9.59 -10.49
CA ILE A 141 -10.69 -10.44 -9.45
C ILE A 141 -11.44 -10.29 -8.14
N ILE A 142 -11.68 -9.05 -7.68
CA ILE A 142 -12.42 -8.77 -6.45
C ILE A 142 -13.85 -9.33 -6.54
N THR A 143 -14.52 -9.18 -7.68
CA THR A 143 -15.85 -9.73 -7.91
C THR A 143 -15.85 -11.26 -7.81
N ARG A 144 -14.87 -11.94 -8.41
CA ARG A 144 -14.72 -13.41 -8.35
C ARG A 144 -14.43 -13.89 -6.93
N LEU A 145 -13.56 -13.21 -6.18
CA LEU A 145 -13.26 -13.54 -4.79
C LEU A 145 -14.50 -13.41 -3.89
N ARG A 146 -15.28 -12.34 -4.06
CA ARG A 146 -16.54 -12.14 -3.33
C ARG A 146 -17.56 -13.25 -3.62
N LYS A 147 -17.68 -13.68 -4.89
CA LYS A 147 -18.54 -14.82 -5.26
C LYS A 147 -18.14 -16.13 -4.58
N ASN A 148 -16.86 -16.28 -4.23
CA ASN A 148 -16.34 -17.41 -3.46
C ASN A 148 -16.35 -17.17 -1.94
N ALA A 149 -17.17 -16.24 -1.45
CA ALA A 149 -17.29 -15.88 -0.04
C ALA A 149 -15.95 -15.49 0.62
N CYS A 150 -15.07 -14.85 -0.15
CA CYS A 150 -13.83 -14.26 0.35
C CYS A 150 -14.03 -12.75 0.54
N THR A 151 -13.60 -12.24 1.70
CA THR A 151 -13.50 -10.81 1.96
C THR A 151 -12.19 -10.32 1.36
N SER A 152 -12.26 -9.51 0.33
CA SER A 152 -11.06 -9.00 -0.34
C SER A 152 -11.10 -7.49 -0.51
N ARG A 153 -9.96 -6.85 -0.30
CA ARG A 153 -9.74 -5.44 -0.64
C ARG A 153 -8.58 -5.30 -1.61
N TYR A 154 -8.74 -4.42 -2.57
CA TYR A 154 -7.66 -3.94 -3.41
C TYR A 154 -7.13 -2.62 -2.82
N LEU A 155 -5.84 -2.60 -2.48
CA LEU A 155 -5.19 -1.44 -1.88
C LEU A 155 -4.11 -0.92 -2.83
N LEU A 156 -4.16 0.38 -3.14
CA LEU A 156 -3.07 1.06 -3.84
C LEU A 156 -2.17 1.73 -2.80
N LEU A 157 -0.93 1.24 -2.69
CA LEU A 157 0.11 1.87 -1.89
C LEU A 157 0.85 2.88 -2.77
N MET A 158 0.68 4.16 -2.46
CA MET A 158 1.21 5.28 -3.25
C MET A 158 1.69 6.41 -2.35
N SER A 159 2.50 7.32 -2.90
CA SER A 159 2.84 8.57 -2.22
C SER A 159 1.80 9.65 -2.50
N HIS A 160 1.60 10.57 -1.55
CA HIS A 160 0.65 11.67 -1.68
C HIS A 160 0.94 12.54 -2.92
N GLY A 161 2.21 12.86 -3.18
CA GLY A 161 2.59 13.78 -4.27
C GLY A 161 2.49 13.18 -5.68
N ALA A 162 2.05 11.93 -5.85
CA ALA A 162 1.99 11.27 -7.14
C ALA A 162 0.66 11.52 -7.88
N THR A 163 0.62 12.57 -8.70
CA THR A 163 -0.60 13.08 -9.37
C THR A 163 -1.27 12.02 -10.25
N LYS A 164 -0.46 11.30 -11.05
CA LYS A 164 -0.98 10.29 -11.98
C LYS A 164 -1.63 9.11 -11.24
N HIS A 165 -1.08 8.73 -10.08
CA HIS A 165 -1.64 7.69 -9.24
C HIS A 165 -2.93 8.13 -8.57
N PHE A 166 -3.05 9.41 -8.18
CA PHE A 166 -4.29 9.94 -7.61
C PHE A 166 -5.47 9.83 -8.60
N ASN A 167 -5.26 10.24 -9.86
CA ASN A 167 -6.31 10.12 -10.88
C ASN A 167 -6.73 8.66 -11.09
N GLN A 168 -5.76 7.74 -11.12
CA GLN A 168 -6.03 6.31 -11.19
C GLN A 168 -6.78 5.80 -9.95
N ALA A 169 -6.45 6.30 -8.75
CA ALA A 169 -7.14 5.93 -7.53
C ALA A 169 -8.61 6.39 -7.55
N CYS A 170 -8.90 7.57 -8.09
CA CYS A 170 -10.28 8.04 -8.30
C CYS A 170 -11.08 7.13 -9.24
N GLU A 171 -10.49 6.72 -10.37
CA GLU A 171 -11.11 5.77 -11.31
C GLU A 171 -11.42 4.43 -10.63
N LEU A 172 -10.42 3.84 -9.96
CA LEU A 172 -10.57 2.56 -9.27
C LEU A 172 -11.55 2.63 -8.10
N HIS A 173 -11.55 3.73 -7.34
CA HIS A 173 -12.52 3.96 -6.28
C HIS A 173 -13.95 3.97 -6.82
N ASN A 174 -14.18 4.62 -7.96
CA ASN A 174 -15.50 4.66 -8.58
C ASN A 174 -16.01 3.27 -8.99
N GLU A 175 -15.13 2.38 -9.42
CA GLU A 175 -15.47 1.04 -9.87
C GLU A 175 -15.61 0.04 -8.71
N LEU A 176 -14.68 0.06 -7.75
CA LEU A 176 -14.59 -0.93 -6.68
C LEU A 176 -15.30 -0.52 -5.39
N LYS A 177 -15.60 0.78 -5.22
CA LYS A 177 -16.24 1.35 -4.02
C LYS A 177 -15.51 0.91 -2.75
N ASP A 178 -16.23 0.33 -1.78
CA ASP A 178 -15.70 -0.12 -0.48
C ASP A 178 -14.69 -1.28 -0.57
N ALA A 179 -14.51 -1.88 -1.76
CA ALA A 179 -13.46 -2.85 -2.00
C ALA A 179 -12.09 -2.21 -2.25
N PHE A 180 -12.05 -0.91 -2.52
CA PHE A 180 -10.82 -0.19 -2.82
C PHE A 180 -10.40 0.70 -1.66
N GLY A 181 -9.09 0.83 -1.48
CA GLY A 181 -8.51 1.82 -0.57
C GLY A 181 -7.11 2.23 -1.00
N ILE A 182 -6.65 3.31 -0.42
CA ILE A 182 -5.31 3.86 -0.61
C ILE A 182 -4.55 3.69 0.70
N LEU A 183 -3.34 3.18 0.60
CA LEU A 183 -2.34 3.29 1.65
C LEU A 183 -1.38 4.40 1.22
N LEU A 184 -1.17 5.37 2.10
CA LEU A 184 -0.21 6.45 1.85
C LEU A 184 1.15 6.05 2.42
N TRP A 185 2.19 6.11 1.59
CA TRP A 185 3.56 5.87 2.03
C TRP A 185 3.95 6.78 3.20
N GLU A 186 3.46 8.02 3.24
CA GLU A 186 3.68 8.97 4.34
C GLU A 186 3.17 8.43 5.69
N ASP A 187 2.02 7.74 5.69
CA ASP A 187 1.49 7.12 6.91
C ASP A 187 2.24 5.83 7.24
N VAL A 188 2.55 5.00 6.25
CA VAL A 188 3.35 3.77 6.44
C VAL A 188 4.72 4.09 7.05
N LEU A 189 5.45 5.06 6.49
CA LEU A 189 6.75 5.49 6.98
C LEU A 189 6.67 6.05 8.40
N ARG A 190 5.59 6.77 8.73
CA ARG A 190 5.33 7.25 10.10
C ARG A 190 5.17 6.08 11.06
N ARG A 191 4.41 5.05 10.68
CA ARG A 191 4.22 3.86 11.52
C ARG A 191 5.50 3.04 11.67
N MET A 192 6.33 2.95 10.63
CA MET A 192 7.67 2.37 10.75
C MET A 192 8.49 3.12 11.80
N ALA A 193 8.52 4.46 11.76
CA ALA A 193 9.26 5.26 12.73
C ALA A 193 8.70 5.21 14.16
N GLU A 194 7.39 4.99 14.33
CA GLU A 194 6.72 4.82 15.63
C GLU A 194 6.97 3.45 16.29
N THR A 195 7.46 2.47 15.51
CA THR A 195 7.78 1.10 15.95
C THR A 195 9.29 0.89 16.06
N ASP A 196 9.71 -0.32 16.44
CA ASP A 196 11.10 -0.78 16.42
C ASP A 196 11.49 -1.38 15.05
N PHE A 197 10.71 -1.14 14.00
CA PHE A 197 11.08 -1.52 12.64
C PHE A 197 12.23 -0.64 12.12
N ASP A 198 13.30 -1.30 11.67
CA ASP A 198 14.50 -0.63 11.15
C ASP A 198 14.79 -1.08 9.71
N ILE A 199 15.16 -0.13 8.86
CA ILE A 199 15.64 -0.38 7.50
C ILE A 199 17.16 -0.13 7.52
N LEU A 200 17.96 -1.16 7.28
CA LEU A 200 19.41 -1.04 7.35
C LEU A 200 19.91 0.06 6.40
N GLY A 201 20.67 1.01 6.96
CA GLY A 201 21.22 2.14 6.20
C GLY A 201 20.29 3.34 6.07
N ILE A 202 19.08 3.31 6.65
CA ILE A 202 18.16 4.45 6.69
C ILE A 202 17.82 4.77 8.15
N SER A 203 18.13 5.99 8.60
CA SER A 203 17.83 6.40 9.97
C SER A 203 16.34 6.72 10.15
N LYS A 204 15.80 6.55 11.37
CA LYS A 204 14.42 6.99 11.69
C LYS A 204 14.21 8.49 11.44
N GLN A 205 15.23 9.30 11.71
CA GLN A 205 15.20 10.74 11.43
C GLN A 205 15.04 11.02 9.93
N GLU A 206 15.74 10.26 9.09
CA GLU A 206 15.62 10.35 7.64
C GLU A 206 14.24 9.90 7.17
N LEU A 207 13.68 8.79 7.68
CA LEU A 207 12.32 8.36 7.35
C LEU A 207 11.28 9.44 7.71
N ASN A 208 11.37 10.01 8.92
CA ASN A 208 10.46 11.06 9.39
C ASN A 208 10.49 12.33 8.53
N SER A 209 11.54 12.56 7.74
CA SER A 209 11.59 13.71 6.83
C SER A 209 10.65 13.58 5.62
N TYR A 210 10.13 12.37 5.36
CA TYR A 210 9.21 12.07 4.26
C TYR A 210 7.79 11.77 4.75
N THR A 211 7.53 11.84 6.05
CA THR A 211 6.24 11.51 6.65
C THR A 211 5.31 12.71 6.71
N LEU A 212 5.30 13.58 5.68
CA LEU A 212 4.48 14.80 5.58
C LEU A 212 3.20 14.62 6.39
N SER A 213 2.84 15.60 7.21
CA SER A 213 1.63 15.57 8.03
C SER A 213 0.43 15.34 7.10
N ALA A 214 0.12 14.07 6.82
CA ALA A 214 -1.06 13.68 6.08
C ALA A 214 -2.26 14.26 6.82
N SER A 215 -2.18 14.39 8.16
CA SER A 215 -3.11 15.09 9.04
C SER A 215 -3.32 16.59 8.78
N SER A 216 -2.40 17.32 8.13
CA SER A 216 -2.60 18.77 7.87
C SER A 216 -3.32 19.05 6.56
N GLU A 217 -3.42 18.06 5.66
CA GLU A 217 -4.12 18.19 4.37
C GLU A 217 -5.23 17.14 4.18
N CYS A 218 -5.13 16.02 4.88
CA CYS A 218 -6.14 14.97 5.06
C CYS A 218 -6.75 15.18 6.44
N GLU A 219 -7.68 16.11 6.48
CA GLU A 219 -8.56 16.40 7.60
C GLU A 219 -9.13 15.10 8.23
N ASP A 220 -8.76 14.79 9.48
CA ASP A 220 -9.38 13.73 10.29
C ASP A 220 -10.82 14.17 10.68
N TRP A 221 -11.83 13.69 9.95
CA TRP A 221 -13.26 13.83 10.30
C TRP A 221 -13.98 12.49 10.21
#